data_AF-W6RCX4-F1
#
_entry.id   AF-W6RCX4-F1
#
_cell.length_a   1.000
_cell.length_b   1.000
_cell.length_c   1.000
_cell.angle_alpha   90.00
_cell.angle_beta   90.00
_cell.angle_gamma   90.00
#
_symmetry.space_group_name_H-M   'P 1'
#
loop_
_entity.id
_entity.type
_entity.pdbx_description
1 polymer ?
#
loop_
_entity_poly.entity_id
_entity_poly.type
_entity_poly.pdbx_seq_one_letter_code
_entity_poly.pdbx_strand_id
1 'polypeptide(L)'
;MRVALWLLDSPRLGQTPSVKRIAGNLLKQPARKGCVQAQSRLGQLLCRDCGNTRDRRIGYELLRQAARAGDRSAQLELERLSR
;
A
#
# COMPACT_ATOMS: atom_id res chain seq x y z
N MET A 1 3.36 -11.87 5.72
CA MET A 1 2.61 -11.28 4.59
C MET A 1 1.14 -11.64 4.58
N ARG A 2 0.77 -12.94 4.57
CA ARG A 2 -0.63 -13.38 4.40
C ARG A 2 -1.62 -12.71 5.35
N VAL A 3 -1.24 -12.51 6.61
CA VAL A 3 -2.12 -11.84 7.60
C VAL A 3 -2.40 -10.38 7.23
N ALA A 4 -1.41 -9.62 6.78
CA ALA A 4 -1.60 -8.20 6.43
C ALA A 4 -2.52 -8.04 5.20
N LEU A 5 -2.31 -8.90 4.20
CA LEU A 5 -3.12 -8.94 2.99
C LEU A 5 -4.55 -9.37 3.32
N TRP A 6 -4.71 -10.44 4.10
CA TRP A 6 -6.01 -10.95 4.52
C TRP A 6 -6.82 -9.94 5.34
N LEU A 7 -6.16 -9.15 6.20
CA LEU A 7 -6.79 -8.06 6.94
C LEU A 7 -7.32 -6.95 6.03
N LEU A 8 -6.63 -6.66 4.92
CA LEU A 8 -7.03 -5.64 3.95
C LEU A 8 -8.09 -6.14 2.96
N ASP A 9 -8.02 -7.41 2.57
CA ASP A 9 -8.96 -8.03 1.63
C ASP A 9 -10.30 -8.36 2.30
N SER A 10 -10.37 -8.36 3.63
CA SER A 10 -11.61 -8.59 4.39
C SER A 10 -12.54 -7.36 4.33
N PRO A 11 -13.73 -7.43 3.70
CA PRO A 11 -14.57 -6.25 3.45
C PRO A 11 -15.06 -5.53 4.72
N ARG A 12 -15.20 -6.26 5.84
CA ARG A 12 -15.61 -5.69 7.14
C ARG A 12 -14.45 -5.10 7.94
N LEU A 13 -13.22 -5.60 7.73
CA LEU A 13 -12.06 -5.23 8.53
C LEU A 13 -11.16 -4.22 7.79
N GLY A 14 -11.04 -4.35 6.47
CA GLY A 14 -10.21 -3.49 5.64
C GLY A 14 -10.66 -2.04 5.58
N GLN A 15 -11.91 -1.72 5.94
CA GLN A 15 -12.41 -0.35 6.04
C GLN A 15 -12.08 0.31 7.39
N THR A 16 -11.74 -0.47 8.41
CA THR A 16 -11.49 0.06 9.75
C THR A 16 -10.10 0.69 9.83
N PRO A 17 -9.98 1.97 10.24
CA PRO A 17 -8.69 2.68 10.32
C PRO A 17 -7.64 1.96 11.17
N SER A 18 -8.06 1.33 12.27
CA SER A 18 -7.20 0.54 13.14
C SER A 18 -6.57 -0.67 12.42
N VAL A 19 -7.37 -1.39 11.62
CA VAL A 19 -6.91 -2.55 10.86
C VAL A 19 -5.97 -2.11 9.75
N LYS A 20 -6.29 -1.03 9.04
CA LYS A 20 -5.42 -0.42 8.03
C LYS A 20 -4.06 -0.05 8.60
N ARG A 21 -4.02 0.54 9.80
CA ARG A 21 -2.77 0.88 10.51
C ARG A 21 -1.96 -0.35 10.89
N ILE A 22 -2.61 -1.40 11.40
CA ILE A 22 -1.96 -2.67 11.74
C ILE A 22 -1.40 -3.35 10.49
N ALA A 23 -2.20 -3.45 9.42
CA ALA A 23 -1.77 -3.99 8.14
C ALA A 23 -0.60 -3.19 7.56
N GLY A 24 -0.68 -1.85 7.58
CA GLY A 24 0.42 -0.98 7.17
C GLY A 24 1.71 -1.25 7.94
N ASN A 25 1.64 -1.37 9.27
CA ASN A 25 2.80 -1.72 10.09
C ASN A 25 3.37 -3.10 9.75
N LEU A 26 2.51 -4.09 9.49
CA LEU A 26 2.93 -5.44 9.11
C LEU A 26 3.52 -5.48 7.69
N LEU A 27 3.13 -4.54 6.82
CA LEU A 27 3.65 -4.37 5.46
C LEU A 27 4.94 -3.54 5.40
N LYS A 28 5.31 -2.78 6.44
CA LYS A 28 6.54 -1.97 6.46
C LYS A 28 7.81 -2.80 6.30
N GLN A 29 8.01 -3.81 7.16
CA GLN A 29 9.18 -4.68 7.07
C GLN A 29 9.33 -5.33 5.69
N PRO A 30 8.27 -5.97 5.14
CA PRO A 30 8.40 -6.61 3.84
C PRO A 30 8.54 -5.64 2.66
N ALA A 31 7.90 -4.47 2.70
CA ALA A 31 8.12 -3.44 1.70
C ALA A 31 9.58 -2.98 1.67
N ARG A 32 10.22 -2.87 2.85
CA ARG A 32 11.66 -2.57 2.98
C ARG A 32 12.56 -3.70 2.46
N LYS A 33 12.10 -4.94 2.50
CA LYS A 33 12.81 -6.10 1.92
C LYS A 33 12.62 -6.23 0.40
N GLY A 34 11.95 -5.26 -0.25
CA GLY A 34 11.72 -5.29 -1.70
C GLY A 34 10.56 -6.18 -2.14
N CYS A 35 9.68 -6.59 -1.21
CA CYS A 35 8.49 -7.35 -1.60
C CYS A 35 7.51 -6.44 -2.35
N VAL A 36 7.44 -6.64 -3.66
CA VAL A 36 6.62 -5.90 -4.62
C VAL A 36 5.16 -5.80 -4.16
N GLN A 37 4.57 -6.93 -3.75
CA GLN A 37 3.19 -6.96 -3.27
C GLN A 37 2.98 -6.13 -1.99
N ALA A 38 3.96 -6.12 -1.09
CA ALA A 38 3.90 -5.31 0.13
C ALA A 38 4.09 -3.83 -0.16
N GLN A 39 4.97 -3.46 -1.08
CA GLN A 39 5.15 -2.09 -1.55
C GLN A 39 3.87 -1.56 -2.18
N SER A 40 3.23 -2.34 -3.06
CA SER A 40 1.96 -1.98 -3.70
C SER A 40 0.85 -1.73 -2.69
N ARG A 41 0.66 -2.65 -1.73
CA ARG A 41 -0.39 -2.54 -0.70
C ARG A 41 -0.13 -1.42 0.31
N LEU A 42 1.11 -1.26 0.77
CA LEU A 42 1.47 -0.17 1.68
C LEU A 42 1.34 1.19 0.98
N GLY A 43 1.75 1.26 -0.29
CA GLY A 43 1.60 2.46 -1.10
C GLY A 43 0.15 2.87 -1.31
N GLN A 44 -0.73 1.91 -1.64
CA GLN A 44 -2.18 2.14 -1.74
C GLN A 44 -2.76 2.70 -0.44
N LEU A 45 -2.41 2.10 0.72
CA LEU A 45 -2.83 2.58 2.03
C LEU A 45 -2.38 4.03 2.29
N LEU A 46 -1.10 4.32 2.09
CA LEU A 46 -0.54 5.65 2.34
C LEU A 46 -1.10 6.72 1.39
N CYS A 47 -1.41 6.38 0.14
CA CYS A 47 -1.97 7.33 -0.82
C CYS A 47 -3.46 7.59 -0.61
N ARG A 48 -4.23 6.58 -0.18
CA ARG A 48 -5.70 6.67 -0.02
C ARG A 48 -6.12 7.18 1.36
N ASP A 49 -5.44 6.76 2.42
CA ASP A 49 -5.90 6.96 3.80
C ASP A 49 -5.13 8.05 4.58
N CYS A 50 -3.98 8.54 4.08
CA CYS A 50 -3.26 9.62 4.76
C CYS A 50 -3.61 10.99 4.16
N GLY A 51 -4.09 11.90 5.03
CA GLY A 51 -4.23 13.33 4.72
C GLY A 51 -2.92 14.12 4.75
N ASN A 52 -1.81 13.48 5.14
CA ASN A 52 -0.49 14.10 5.21
C ASN A 52 0.26 13.96 3.87
N THR A 53 0.79 15.06 3.35
CA THR A 53 1.57 15.11 2.11
C THR A 53 2.83 14.23 2.15
N ARG A 54 3.47 14.11 3.32
CA ARG A 54 4.65 13.26 3.50
C ARG A 54 4.34 11.79 3.25
N ASP A 55 3.26 11.29 3.86
CA ASP A 55 2.87 9.89 3.73
C ASP A 55 2.43 9.57 2.31
N ARG A 56 1.70 10.49 1.67
CA ARG A 56 1.33 10.36 0.26
C ARG A 56 2.55 10.26 -0.66
N ARG A 57 3.61 11.05 -0.40
CA ARG A 57 4.87 10.97 -1.17
C ARG A 57 5.56 9.62 -1.00
N ILE A 58 5.68 9.13 0.24
CA ILE A 58 6.23 7.80 0.53
C ILE A 58 5.40 6.72 -0.16
N GLY A 59 4.08 6.82 -0.10
CA GLY A 59 3.16 5.89 -0.76
C GLY A 59 3.35 5.88 -2.28
N TYR A 60 3.50 7.05 -2.89
CA TYR A 60 3.74 7.18 -4.32
C TYR A 60 5.08 6.56 -4.75
N GLU A 61 6.14 6.76 -3.95
CA GLU A 61 7.45 6.12 -4.21
C GLU A 61 7.38 4.60 -4.12
N LEU A 62 6.67 4.06 -3.13
CA LEU A 62 6.43 2.62 -3.00
C LEU A 62 5.64 2.05 -4.19
N LEU A 63 4.59 2.74 -4.61
CA LEU A 63 3.82 2.36 -5.81
C LEU A 63 4.71 2.39 -7.05
N ARG A 64 5.57 3.40 -7.21
CA ARG A 64 6.51 3.50 -8.34
C ARG A 64 7.50 2.34 -8.36
N GLN A 65 8.02 1.94 -7.21
CA GLN A 65 8.91 0.77 -7.10
C GLN A 65 8.17 -0.52 -7.49
N ALA A 66 6.97 -0.73 -6.95
CA ALA A 66 6.15 -1.89 -7.26
C ALA A 66 5.76 -1.95 -8.75
N ALA A 67 5.37 -0.81 -9.34
CA ALA A 67 5.00 -0.69 -10.75
C ALA A 67 6.18 -1.00 -11.69
N ARG A 68 7.40 -0.55 -11.33
CA ARG A 68 8.63 -0.88 -12.06
C ARG A 68 8.98 -2.36 -11.98
N ALA A 69 8.65 -3.01 -10.88
CA ALA A 69 8.81 -4.45 -10.71
C ALA A 69 7.71 -5.28 -11.39
N GLY A 70 6.78 -4.65 -12.13
CA GLY A 70 5.72 -5.31 -12.88
C GLY A 70 4.39 -5.47 -12.13
N ASP A 71 4.21 -4.82 -10.98
CA ASP A 71 2.95 -4.88 -10.24
C ASP A 71 1.85 -4.08 -10.95
N ARG A 72 0.92 -4.80 -11.57
CA ARG A 72 -0.22 -4.19 -12.28
C ARG A 72 -1.13 -3.37 -11.37
N SER A 73 -1.27 -3.78 -10.10
CA SER A 73 -2.09 -3.02 -9.16
C SER A 73 -1.49 -1.65 -8.85
N ALA A 74 -0.17 -1.58 -8.71
CA ALA A 74 0.54 -0.32 -8.48
C ALA A 74 0.54 0.58 -9.72
N GLN A 75 0.67 0.01 -10.93
CA GLN A 75 0.56 0.75 -12.19
C GLN A 75 -0.81 1.44 -12.32
N LEU A 76 -1.89 0.68 -12.15
CA LEU A 76 -3.26 1.21 -12.18
C LEU A 76 -3.49 2.30 -11.13
N GLU A 77 -2.88 2.16 -9.95
CA GLU A 77 -3.06 3.13 -8.89
C GLU A 77 -2.24 4.41 -9.12
N LEU A 78 -1.03 4.31 -9.69
CA LEU A 78 -0.27 5.48 -10.13
C LEU A 78 -1.01 6.23 -11.23
N GLU A 79 -1.58 5.52 -12.21
CA GLU A 79 -2.40 6.13 -13.27
C GLU A 79 -3.57 6.92 -12.67
N ARG A 80 -4.30 6.32 -11.71
CA ARG A 80 -5.39 7.00 -10.98
C ARG A 80 -4.94 8.23 -10.20
N LEU A 81 -3.75 8.20 -9.59
CA LEU A 81 -3.21 9.33 -8.82
C LEU A 81 -2.64 10.43 -9.72
N SER A 82 -2.25 10.11 -10.95
CA SER A 82 -1.69 11.03 -11.93
C SER A 82 -2.74 11.72 -12.82
N ARG A 83 -3.99 11.25 -12.76
CA ARG A 83 -5.12 11.76 -13.54
C ARG A 83 -5.92 12.79 -12.75
#